data_AF-A0A7G5IE59-F1
#
_entry.id   AF-A0A7G5IE59-F1
#
_cell.length_a   1.000
_cell.length_b   1.000
_cell.length_c   1.000
_cell.angle_alpha   90.00
_cell.angle_beta   90.00
_cell.angle_gamma   90.00
#
_symmetry.space_group_name_H-M   'P 1'
#
loop_
_entity.id
_entity.type
_entity.pdbx_description
1 polymer ?
#
loop_
_entity_poly.entity_id
_entity_poly.type
_entity_poly.pdbx_seq_one_letter_code
_entity_poly.pdbx_strand_id
1 'polypeptide(L)'
;MTDSPQTVLRRSAQALAGRTRHVSVRTDRLEAYLEEVARRDQQQRYDPAPDETSSAEERVSFVLLRDATNFGSGWHPHLNKEPGISGARTTGVRLARWLAENGVPSAEQLSKTTAEHCAIVFGQSMTEPVAELMALFADAWRQLGEALGNRFGGSYGNLVAAADRSAVQLTALLGEVGYFNDVYIYDGLQFPFLKRAQLAAYDLSLFCPGDDRCRFHDLDQLTIFADNLVPHTLRVDGVLEFDATLLERIDRGELIAAGSPEEIEIRAMAVHATELLSAMSAKRGDVVMPLRLSDWIWNRGQSPLYKARPRQRTRSVHY
;
A
#
# COMPACT_ATOMS: atom_id res chain seq x y z
N MET A 1 2.79 -11.76 -25.38
CA MET A 1 2.78 -10.73 -24.33
C MET A 1 2.77 -11.46 -23.00
N THR A 2 3.74 -11.19 -22.13
CA THR A 2 3.72 -11.63 -20.73
C THR A 2 2.61 -10.89 -19.98
N ASP A 3 1.85 -11.59 -19.15
CA ASP A 3 0.81 -10.96 -18.34
C ASP A 3 1.39 -9.91 -17.40
N SER A 4 0.67 -8.81 -17.17
CA SER A 4 1.04 -7.83 -16.15
C SER A 4 0.96 -8.44 -14.74
N PRO A 5 1.72 -7.91 -13.76
CA PRO A 5 1.63 -8.35 -12.37
C PRO A 5 0.19 -8.34 -11.82
N GLN A 6 -0.59 -7.32 -12.14
CA GLN A 6 -1.99 -7.18 -11.70
C GLN A 6 -2.87 -8.29 -12.30
N THR A 7 -2.68 -8.65 -13.57
CA THR A 7 -3.39 -9.77 -14.21
C THR A 7 -3.03 -11.10 -13.55
N VAL A 8 -1.74 -11.32 -13.27
CA VAL A 8 -1.27 -12.51 -12.54
C VAL A 8 -1.91 -12.57 -11.15
N LEU A 9 -1.91 -11.46 -10.41
CA LEU A 9 -2.49 -11.37 -9.07
C LEU A 9 -3.99 -11.71 -9.06
N ARG A 10 -4.78 -11.11 -9.97
CA ARG A 10 -6.22 -11.38 -10.09
C ARG A 10 -6.49 -12.86 -10.35
N ARG A 11 -5.78 -13.44 -11.33
CA ARG A 11 -5.92 -14.86 -11.68
C ARG A 11 -5.55 -15.77 -10.51
N SER A 12 -4.43 -15.51 -9.84
CA SER A 12 -3.98 -16.31 -8.70
C SER A 12 -4.94 -16.21 -7.51
N ALA A 13 -5.43 -15.01 -7.19
CA ALA A 13 -6.42 -14.79 -6.13
C ALA A 13 -7.73 -15.53 -6.42
N GLN A 14 -8.23 -15.47 -7.65
CA GLN A 14 -9.41 -16.24 -8.07
C GLN A 14 -9.17 -17.75 -8.01
N ALA A 15 -8.02 -18.23 -8.47
CA ALA A 15 -7.68 -19.65 -8.47
C ALA A 15 -7.50 -20.21 -7.04
N LEU A 16 -7.12 -19.36 -6.09
CA LEU A 16 -6.97 -19.72 -4.68
C LEU A 16 -8.32 -19.77 -3.93
N ALA A 17 -9.31 -18.97 -4.33
CA ALA A 17 -10.58 -18.80 -3.61
C ALA A 17 -11.35 -20.12 -3.36
N GLY A 18 -11.18 -21.14 -4.20
CA GLY A 18 -11.82 -22.46 -4.03
C GLY A 18 -11.05 -23.46 -3.17
N ARG A 19 -9.88 -23.09 -2.64
CA ARG A 19 -8.96 -24.00 -1.91
C ARG A 19 -8.29 -23.36 -0.69
N THR A 20 -8.77 -22.19 -0.25
CA THR A 20 -8.27 -21.52 0.94
C THR A 20 -8.48 -22.37 2.19
N ARG A 21 -7.62 -22.18 3.19
CA ARG A 21 -7.66 -22.91 4.47
C ARG A 21 -8.06 -22.00 5.63
N HIS A 22 -7.79 -20.71 5.50
CA HIS A 22 -7.81 -19.74 6.59
C HIS A 22 -8.75 -18.58 6.35
N VAL A 23 -8.94 -18.16 5.09
CA VAL A 23 -9.78 -17.01 4.75
C VAL A 23 -10.68 -17.33 3.57
N SER A 24 -11.96 -17.00 3.66
CA SER A 24 -12.93 -17.14 2.57
C SER A 24 -13.68 -15.84 2.32
N VAL A 25 -14.21 -15.69 1.11
CA VAL A 25 -15.09 -14.56 0.74
C VAL A 25 -16.54 -14.97 0.96
N ARG A 26 -17.27 -14.17 1.75
CA ARG A 26 -18.72 -14.32 1.96
C ARG A 26 -19.48 -13.72 0.78
N THR A 27 -19.66 -14.50 -0.27
CA THR A 27 -20.33 -14.06 -1.50
C THR A 27 -21.76 -13.59 -1.27
N ASP A 28 -22.46 -14.17 -0.28
CA ASP A 28 -23.79 -13.77 0.18
C ASP A 28 -23.85 -12.34 0.76
N ARG A 29 -22.69 -11.77 1.15
CA ARG A 29 -22.59 -10.44 1.75
C ARG A 29 -22.23 -9.35 0.74
N LEU A 30 -21.77 -9.70 -0.46
CA LEU A 30 -21.23 -8.75 -1.43
C LEU A 30 -22.29 -7.76 -1.94
N GLU A 31 -23.52 -8.22 -2.16
CA GLU A 31 -24.62 -7.38 -2.63
C GLU A 31 -24.98 -6.28 -1.63
N ALA A 32 -25.21 -6.66 -0.38
CA ALA A 32 -25.49 -5.73 0.71
C ALA A 32 -24.32 -4.76 0.94
N TYR A 33 -23.09 -5.28 0.91
CA TYR A 33 -21.89 -4.47 1.09
C TYR A 33 -21.73 -3.44 -0.04
N LEU A 34 -21.95 -3.84 -1.30
CA LEU A 34 -21.88 -2.93 -2.45
C LEU A 34 -22.88 -1.77 -2.32
N GLU A 35 -24.08 -2.01 -1.81
CA GLU A 35 -25.03 -0.93 -1.55
C GLU A 35 -24.57 0.00 -0.42
N GLU A 36 -23.96 -0.54 0.64
CA GLU A 36 -23.36 0.28 1.70
C GLU A 36 -22.21 1.15 1.18
N VAL A 37 -21.42 0.63 0.24
CA VAL A 37 -20.37 1.37 -0.46
C VAL A 37 -20.98 2.49 -1.31
N ALA A 38 -21.96 2.14 -2.16
CA ALA A 38 -22.58 3.08 -3.11
C ALA A 38 -23.32 4.23 -2.43
N ARG A 39 -23.90 3.99 -1.24
CA ARG A 39 -24.58 5.03 -0.44
C ARG A 39 -23.63 6.04 0.21
N ARG A 40 -22.31 5.84 0.13
CA ARG A 40 -21.32 6.71 0.80
C ARG A 40 -20.51 7.48 -0.23
N ASP A 41 -21.02 8.65 -0.56
CA ASP A 41 -20.30 9.67 -1.30
C ASP A 41 -19.21 10.30 -0.41
N GLN A 42 -18.03 10.52 -0.99
CA GLN A 42 -17.00 11.48 -0.58
C GLN A 42 -16.63 11.56 0.92
N GLN A 43 -15.87 10.57 1.42
CA GLN A 43 -14.88 10.93 2.45
C GLN A 43 -13.64 11.46 1.74
N GLN A 44 -13.33 12.73 1.95
CA GLN A 44 -12.11 13.35 1.45
C GLN A 44 -10.92 12.57 2.03
N ARG A 45 -10.04 12.07 1.15
CA ARG A 45 -8.78 11.45 1.55
C ARG A 45 -7.97 12.51 2.28
N TYR A 46 -7.90 12.42 3.61
CA TYR A 46 -6.99 13.23 4.40
C TYR A 46 -5.62 12.53 4.43
N ASP A 47 -4.78 12.85 3.45
CA ASP A 47 -3.38 12.45 3.45
C ASP A 47 -2.50 13.71 3.56
N PRO A 48 -1.37 13.68 4.27
CA PRO A 48 -0.31 14.66 4.07
C PRO A 48 0.03 14.79 2.59
N ALA A 49 -0.09 16.01 2.07
CA ALA A 49 0.34 16.38 0.74
C ALA A 49 1.49 17.41 0.84
N PRO A 50 2.37 17.47 -0.17
CA PRO A 50 3.26 18.61 -0.36
C PRO A 50 2.45 19.91 -0.48
N ASP A 51 3.08 21.05 -0.19
CA ASP A 51 2.46 22.37 -0.38
C ASP A 51 2.01 22.55 -1.84
N GLU A 52 0.91 23.27 -2.06
CA GLU A 52 0.42 23.61 -3.40
C GLU A 52 1.49 24.32 -4.24
N THR A 53 2.39 25.09 -3.62
CA THR A 53 3.52 25.77 -4.28
C THR A 53 4.70 24.88 -4.62
N SER A 54 4.71 23.62 -4.18
CA SER A 54 5.82 22.68 -4.46
C SER A 54 6.01 22.49 -5.97
N SER A 55 7.24 22.36 -6.43
CA SER A 55 7.56 22.01 -7.81
C SER A 55 7.06 20.59 -8.16
N ALA A 56 6.97 20.29 -9.46
CA ALA A 56 6.59 18.95 -9.92
C ALA A 56 7.56 17.87 -9.41
N GLU A 57 8.87 18.16 -9.36
CA GLU A 57 9.87 17.20 -8.88
C GLU A 57 9.79 17.00 -7.36
N GLU A 58 9.46 18.02 -6.58
CA GLU A 58 9.20 17.89 -5.13
C GLU A 58 7.99 17.00 -4.84
N ARG A 59 6.90 17.15 -5.62
CA ARG A 59 5.73 16.29 -5.45
C ARG A 59 6.01 14.83 -5.83
N VAL A 60 6.69 14.61 -6.96
CA VAL A 60 7.08 13.26 -7.43
C VAL A 60 8.03 12.59 -6.42
N SER A 61 9.05 13.30 -5.94
CA SER A 61 9.99 12.77 -4.95
C SER A 61 9.32 12.47 -3.62
N PHE A 62 8.42 13.35 -3.14
CA PHE A 62 7.63 13.08 -1.93
C PHE A 62 6.87 11.75 -2.03
N VAL A 63 6.14 11.53 -3.13
CA VAL A 63 5.37 10.28 -3.30
C VAL A 63 6.29 9.06 -3.31
N LEU A 64 7.36 9.09 -4.10
CA LEU A 64 8.27 7.94 -4.19
C LEU A 64 8.99 7.64 -2.86
N LEU A 65 9.41 8.67 -2.12
CA LEU A 65 10.03 8.51 -0.80
C LEU A 65 9.04 8.02 0.26
N ARG A 66 7.82 8.55 0.24
CA ARG A 66 6.74 8.14 1.14
C ARG A 66 6.38 6.68 0.90
N ASP A 67 6.22 6.28 -0.36
CA ASP A 67 5.76 4.93 -0.69
C ASP A 67 6.87 3.89 -0.61
N ALA A 68 8.12 4.30 -0.79
CA ALA A 68 9.30 3.51 -0.40
C ALA A 68 9.36 3.22 1.10
N THR A 69 8.65 3.98 1.95
CA THR A 69 8.59 3.75 3.41
C THR A 69 7.16 3.51 3.92
N ASN A 70 6.20 3.24 3.03
CA ASN A 70 4.80 2.99 3.40
C ASN A 70 4.57 1.54 3.86
N PHE A 71 5.34 1.12 4.85
CA PHE A 71 5.22 -0.11 5.59
C PHE A 71 5.50 0.11 7.07
N GLY A 72 5.12 -0.84 7.91
CA GLY A 72 5.25 -0.67 9.36
C GLY A 72 4.21 -1.44 10.17
N SER A 73 3.50 -2.36 9.54
CA SER A 73 2.63 -3.30 10.25
C SER A 73 3.43 -4.02 11.35
N GLY A 74 2.90 -4.05 12.58
CA GLY A 74 3.61 -4.59 13.74
C GLY A 74 4.59 -3.62 14.45
N TRP A 75 5.07 -2.55 13.79
CA TRP A 75 5.89 -1.51 14.42
C TRP A 75 5.11 -0.23 14.77
N HIS A 76 4.08 0.08 13.99
CA HIS A 76 3.24 1.27 14.21
C HIS A 76 2.74 1.47 15.65
N PRO A 77 2.41 0.44 16.46
CA PRO A 77 2.05 0.66 17.86
C PRO A 77 3.13 1.34 18.71
N HIS A 78 4.40 1.25 18.31
CA HIS A 78 5.56 1.73 19.07
C HIS A 78 6.08 3.10 18.60
N LEU A 79 5.57 3.62 17.46
CA LEU A 79 6.00 4.91 16.94
C LEU A 79 5.55 6.07 17.84
N ASN A 80 6.39 7.09 17.94
CA ASN A 80 6.00 8.43 18.36
C ASN A 80 5.12 9.04 17.26
N LYS A 81 3.80 9.11 17.51
CA LYS A 81 2.80 9.54 16.51
C LYS A 81 2.37 10.98 16.70
N GLU A 82 2.01 11.60 15.58
CA GLU A 82 1.22 12.83 15.65
C GLU A 82 -0.16 12.53 16.28
N PRO A 83 -0.69 13.43 17.13
CA PRO A 83 -1.98 13.23 17.78
C PRO A 83 -3.11 12.98 16.78
N GLY A 84 -3.93 11.95 17.04
CA GLY A 84 -5.16 11.68 16.29
C GLY A 84 -4.99 11.02 14.92
N ILE A 85 -3.77 10.76 14.44
CA ILE A 85 -3.54 10.14 13.11
C ILE A 85 -2.80 8.80 13.19
N SER A 86 -2.84 8.05 12.09
CA SER A 86 -2.20 6.73 11.98
C SER A 86 -0.67 6.82 11.90
N GLY A 87 0.03 5.69 12.07
CA GLY A 87 1.48 5.63 11.88
C GLY A 87 1.90 6.03 10.45
N ALA A 88 1.21 5.51 9.43
CA ALA A 88 1.47 5.87 8.04
C ALA A 88 1.23 7.37 7.74
N ARG A 89 0.18 7.97 8.32
CA ARG A 89 -0.04 9.42 8.18
C ARG A 89 1.01 10.24 8.96
N THR A 90 1.45 9.76 10.12
CA THR A 90 2.55 10.38 10.89
C THR A 90 3.83 10.44 10.06
N THR A 91 4.26 9.33 9.46
CA THR A 91 5.49 9.30 8.65
C THR A 91 5.36 10.20 7.41
N GLY A 92 4.21 10.20 6.75
CA GLY A 92 3.93 11.10 5.62
C GLY A 92 3.99 12.59 5.98
N VAL A 93 3.37 13.01 7.10
CA VAL A 93 3.41 14.42 7.57
C VAL A 93 4.85 14.84 7.87
N ARG A 94 5.61 13.98 8.55
CA ARG A 94 6.99 14.30 8.94
C ARG A 94 7.93 14.35 7.74
N LEU A 95 7.75 13.47 6.76
CA LEU A 95 8.48 13.53 5.50
C LEU A 95 8.17 14.82 4.72
N ALA A 96 6.89 15.19 4.60
CA ALA A 96 6.50 16.42 3.91
C ALA A 96 7.15 17.65 4.56
N ARG A 97 7.13 17.73 5.90
CA ARG A 97 7.80 18.80 6.66
C ARG A 97 9.31 18.81 6.41
N TRP A 98 9.95 17.64 6.49
CA TRP A 98 11.40 17.54 6.30
C TRP A 98 11.82 17.97 4.89
N LEU A 99 11.09 17.57 3.85
CA LEU A 99 11.36 18.00 2.47
C LEU A 99 11.16 19.51 2.28
N ALA A 100 10.14 20.11 2.90
CA ALA A 100 9.93 21.55 2.85
C ALA A 100 11.09 22.35 3.48
N GLU A 101 11.73 21.79 4.50
CA GLU A 101 12.85 22.42 5.22
C GLU A 101 14.22 22.15 4.58
N ASN A 102 14.41 20.98 3.95
CA ASN A 102 15.72 20.49 3.52
C ASN A 102 15.86 20.31 2.00
N GLY A 103 14.76 20.40 1.26
CA GLY A 103 14.70 20.13 -0.17
C GLY A 103 14.71 18.65 -0.54
N VAL A 104 14.66 18.37 -1.84
CA VAL A 104 14.65 17.00 -2.38
C VAL A 104 16.06 16.38 -2.29
N PRO A 105 16.22 15.22 -1.65
CA PRO A 105 17.51 14.54 -1.59
C PRO A 105 17.89 13.97 -2.96
N SER A 106 19.15 14.12 -3.34
CA SER A 106 19.70 13.49 -4.54
C SER A 106 19.77 11.96 -4.40
N ALA A 107 19.88 11.26 -5.53
CA ALA A 107 20.10 9.81 -5.54
C ALA A 107 21.33 9.38 -4.72
N GLU A 108 22.41 10.19 -4.73
CA GLU A 108 23.62 9.93 -3.94
C GLU A 108 23.40 10.16 -2.44
N GLN A 109 22.61 11.16 -2.06
CA GLN A 109 22.25 11.38 -0.66
C GLN A 109 21.38 10.22 -0.15
N LEU A 110 20.40 9.78 -0.95
CA LEU A 110 19.56 8.64 -0.61
C LEU A 110 20.35 7.34 -0.43
N SER A 111 21.29 7.02 -1.33
CA SER A 111 22.11 5.79 -1.24
C SER A 111 23.01 5.73 -0.01
N LYS A 112 23.20 6.86 0.69
CA LYS A 112 23.97 6.97 1.94
C LYS A 112 23.11 7.17 3.18
N THR A 113 21.79 7.09 3.07
CA THR A 113 20.85 7.23 4.20
C THR A 113 21.19 6.24 5.32
N THR A 114 21.11 6.67 6.59
CA THR A 114 21.27 5.81 7.76
C THR A 114 19.98 5.70 8.58
N ALA A 115 19.92 4.75 9.50
CA ALA A 115 18.78 4.59 10.40
C ALA A 115 18.59 5.84 11.29
N GLU A 116 19.68 6.44 11.76
CA GLU A 116 19.67 7.68 12.54
C GLU A 116 19.12 8.86 11.72
N HIS A 117 19.46 8.92 10.43
CA HIS A 117 18.87 9.92 9.53
C HIS A 117 17.35 9.72 9.42
N CYS A 118 16.88 8.50 9.19
CA CYS A 118 15.44 8.21 9.19
C CYS A 118 14.79 8.54 10.54
N ALA A 119 15.45 8.28 11.67
CA ALA A 119 14.94 8.63 12.99
C ALA A 119 14.76 10.15 13.14
N ILE A 120 15.67 10.97 12.59
CA ILE A 120 15.54 12.43 12.53
C ILE A 120 14.35 12.83 11.66
N VAL A 121 14.30 12.37 10.40
CA VAL A 121 13.22 12.71 9.45
C VAL A 121 11.86 12.35 10.04
N PHE A 122 11.72 11.15 10.58
CA PHE A 122 10.46 10.64 11.08
C PHE A 122 10.23 10.92 12.56
N GLY A 123 11.08 11.69 13.25
CA GLY A 123 10.93 12.09 14.65
C GLY A 123 10.81 10.91 15.63
N GLN A 124 11.60 9.86 15.40
CA GLN A 124 11.60 8.62 16.17
C GLN A 124 12.85 8.48 17.06
N SER A 125 12.76 7.63 18.08
CA SER A 125 13.91 7.22 18.87
C SER A 125 14.60 5.99 18.27
N MET A 126 15.90 5.87 18.49
CA MET A 126 16.69 4.67 18.16
C MET A 126 16.59 3.62 19.27
N THR A 127 15.36 3.20 19.58
CA THR A 127 15.05 2.20 20.61
C THR A 127 14.20 1.09 20.01
N GLU A 128 14.46 -0.17 20.36
CA GLU A 128 13.67 -1.29 19.84
C GLU A 128 12.20 -1.25 20.29
N PRO A 129 11.23 -1.63 19.43
CA PRO A 129 11.42 -2.15 18.06
C PRO A 129 11.47 -1.04 16.98
N VAL A 130 11.51 0.24 17.35
CA VAL A 130 11.45 1.35 16.38
C VAL A 130 12.78 1.51 15.62
N ALA A 131 13.92 1.25 16.28
CA ALA A 131 15.24 1.22 15.66
C ALA A 131 15.28 0.25 14.45
N GLU A 132 14.72 -0.95 14.59
CA GLU A 132 14.55 -1.91 13.49
C GLU A 132 13.82 -1.28 12.29
N LEU A 133 12.68 -0.61 12.50
CA LEU A 133 11.93 0.03 11.41
C LEU A 133 12.72 1.17 10.75
N MET A 134 13.45 1.97 11.53
CA MET A 134 14.26 3.07 10.97
C MET A 134 15.41 2.52 10.11
N ALA A 135 16.01 1.39 10.48
CA ALA A 135 16.98 0.71 9.64
C ALA A 135 16.36 0.23 8.31
N LEU A 136 15.18 -0.38 8.37
CA LEU A 136 14.46 -0.83 7.16
C LEU A 136 14.02 0.34 6.27
N PHE A 137 13.63 1.48 6.84
CA PHE A 137 13.34 2.69 6.07
C PHE A 137 14.59 3.23 5.38
N ALA A 138 15.73 3.23 6.07
CA ALA A 138 16.99 3.62 5.48
C ALA A 138 17.38 2.69 4.32
N ASP A 139 17.23 1.38 4.49
CA ASP A 139 17.42 0.39 3.42
C ASP A 139 16.54 0.67 2.20
N ALA A 140 15.25 0.95 2.42
CA ALA A 140 14.31 1.22 1.33
C ALA A 140 14.71 2.48 0.53
N TRP A 141 15.13 3.55 1.23
CA TRP A 141 15.62 4.77 0.59
C TRP A 141 16.96 4.56 -0.11
N ARG A 142 17.88 3.77 0.46
CA ARG A 142 19.14 3.44 -0.21
C ARG A 142 18.90 2.70 -1.52
N GLN A 143 18.04 1.67 -1.51
CA GLN A 143 17.67 0.90 -2.70
C GLN A 143 17.00 1.77 -3.78
N LEU A 144 16.13 2.71 -3.38
CA LEU A 144 15.56 3.68 -4.31
C LEU A 144 16.65 4.60 -4.88
N GLY A 145 17.54 5.14 -4.06
CA GLY A 145 18.66 5.98 -4.48
C GLY A 145 19.59 5.28 -5.47
N GLU A 146 19.95 4.03 -5.22
CA GLU A 146 20.73 3.19 -6.13
C GLU A 146 20.02 2.98 -7.46
N ALA A 147 18.72 2.66 -7.45
CA ALA A 147 17.94 2.49 -8.67
C ALA A 147 17.88 3.79 -9.48
N LEU A 148 17.65 4.93 -8.83
CA LEU A 148 17.66 6.26 -9.45
C LEU A 148 19.01 6.55 -10.11
N GLY A 149 20.11 6.35 -9.40
CA GLY A 149 21.46 6.60 -9.91
C GLY A 149 21.82 5.69 -11.10
N ASN A 150 21.54 4.39 -10.98
CA ASN A 150 21.98 3.40 -11.98
C ASN A 150 21.11 3.37 -13.24
N ARG A 151 19.81 3.69 -13.14
CA ARG A 151 18.84 3.43 -14.21
C ARG A 151 18.13 4.69 -14.71
N PHE A 152 18.05 5.75 -13.91
CA PHE A 152 17.20 6.91 -14.18
C PHE A 152 17.98 8.24 -14.15
N GLY A 153 19.32 8.18 -14.24
CA GLY A 153 20.18 9.37 -14.26
C GLY A 153 20.08 10.23 -13.01
N GLY A 154 19.71 9.62 -11.87
CA GLY A 154 19.53 10.29 -10.59
C GLY A 154 18.23 11.09 -10.42
N SER A 155 17.29 11.04 -11.39
CA SER A 155 16.03 11.80 -11.34
C SER A 155 14.82 10.91 -10.99
N TYR A 156 14.03 11.37 -10.02
CA TYR A 156 12.73 10.78 -9.67
C TYR A 156 11.75 10.89 -10.83
N GLY A 157 11.74 12.06 -11.47
CA GLY A 157 11.00 12.33 -12.68
C GLY A 157 11.25 11.33 -13.82
N ASN A 158 12.52 10.99 -14.06
CA ASN A 158 12.88 10.00 -15.10
C ASN A 158 12.37 8.59 -14.77
N LEU A 159 12.35 8.21 -13.49
CA LEU A 159 11.74 6.94 -13.07
C LEU A 159 10.25 6.90 -13.45
N VAL A 160 9.50 7.96 -13.16
CA VAL A 160 8.07 8.05 -13.50
C VAL A 160 7.88 8.12 -15.02
N ALA A 161 8.67 8.93 -15.72
CA ALA A 161 8.59 9.07 -17.18
C ALA A 161 8.88 7.76 -17.92
N ALA A 162 9.75 6.90 -17.39
CA ALA A 162 10.05 5.59 -17.96
C ALA A 162 8.84 4.64 -18.00
N ALA A 163 7.78 4.94 -17.24
CA ALA A 163 6.54 4.18 -17.28
C ALA A 163 5.61 4.53 -18.46
N ASP A 164 5.97 5.56 -19.26
CA ASP A 164 5.19 6.03 -20.41
C ASP A 164 3.70 6.22 -20.10
N ARG A 165 3.41 6.82 -18.94
CA ARG A 165 2.04 7.06 -18.45
C ARG A 165 1.20 5.78 -18.30
N SER A 166 1.83 4.63 -18.08
CA SER A 166 1.16 3.41 -17.61
C SER A 166 1.43 3.18 -16.13
N ALA A 167 0.38 3.18 -15.30
CA ALA A 167 0.42 2.81 -13.90
C ALA A 167 0.83 1.35 -13.72
N VAL A 168 0.44 0.48 -14.65
CA VAL A 168 0.86 -0.94 -14.69
C VAL A 168 2.37 -1.03 -14.92
N GLN A 169 2.90 -0.31 -15.90
CA GLN A 169 4.33 -0.28 -16.19
C GLN A 169 5.13 0.33 -15.02
N LEU A 170 4.63 1.42 -14.41
CA LEU A 170 5.28 2.00 -13.25
C LEU A 170 5.32 1.01 -12.07
N THR A 171 4.24 0.26 -11.85
CA THR A 171 4.20 -0.78 -10.82
C THR A 171 5.26 -1.86 -11.09
N ALA A 172 5.42 -2.29 -12.35
CA ALA A 172 6.44 -3.27 -12.73
C ALA A 172 7.86 -2.72 -12.52
N LEU A 173 8.13 -1.49 -12.96
CA LEU A 173 9.43 -0.81 -12.78
C LEU A 173 9.80 -0.68 -11.30
N LEU A 174 8.85 -0.23 -10.46
CA LEU A 174 9.05 -0.16 -9.02
C LEU A 174 9.19 -1.54 -8.39
N GLY A 175 8.48 -2.56 -8.88
CA GLY A 175 8.62 -3.94 -8.42
C GLY A 175 10.03 -4.51 -8.58
N GLU A 176 10.87 -3.93 -9.43
CA GLU A 176 12.29 -4.28 -9.57
C GLU A 176 13.21 -3.54 -8.57
N VAL A 177 12.67 -2.64 -7.75
CA VAL A 177 13.41 -1.81 -6.78
C VAL A 177 13.28 -2.40 -5.38
N GLY A 178 14.17 -3.35 -5.06
CA GLY A 178 14.39 -3.81 -3.69
C GLY A 178 13.10 -4.17 -2.94
N TYR A 179 12.81 -3.47 -1.83
CA TYR A 179 11.64 -3.76 -0.99
C TYR A 179 10.26 -3.49 -1.64
N PHE A 180 10.19 -2.87 -2.81
CA PHE A 180 8.93 -2.81 -3.57
C PHE A 180 8.53 -4.18 -4.15
N ASN A 181 9.47 -5.14 -4.23
CA ASN A 181 9.26 -6.50 -4.74
C ASN A 181 8.42 -7.38 -3.79
N ASP A 182 7.15 -7.03 -3.64
CA ASP A 182 6.14 -7.72 -2.83
C ASP A 182 5.48 -8.85 -3.64
N VAL A 183 6.21 -9.96 -3.80
CA VAL A 183 5.82 -11.15 -4.58
C VAL A 183 6.00 -12.41 -3.75
N TYR A 184 4.97 -13.25 -3.69
CA TYR A 184 5.00 -14.54 -2.99
C TYR A 184 4.63 -15.70 -3.90
N ILE A 185 5.04 -16.91 -3.53
CA ILE A 185 4.60 -18.17 -4.15
C ILE A 185 3.86 -18.99 -3.09
N TYR A 186 2.65 -19.41 -3.39
CA TYR A 186 1.84 -20.26 -2.53
C TYR A 186 1.00 -21.22 -3.36
N ASP A 187 1.07 -22.51 -3.03
CA ASP A 187 0.37 -23.59 -3.76
C ASP A 187 0.59 -23.57 -5.28
N GLY A 188 1.83 -23.30 -5.70
CA GLY A 188 2.22 -23.21 -7.11
C GLY A 188 1.74 -21.95 -7.84
N LEU A 189 1.06 -21.03 -7.16
CA LEU A 189 0.58 -19.76 -7.70
C LEU A 189 1.48 -18.61 -7.26
N GLN A 190 1.69 -17.64 -8.15
CA GLN A 190 2.43 -16.41 -7.86
C GLN A 190 1.47 -15.29 -7.48
N PHE A 191 1.77 -14.58 -6.40
CA PHE A 191 0.99 -13.46 -5.87
C PHE A 191 1.85 -12.19 -5.87
N PRO A 192 1.94 -11.46 -6.99
CA PRO A 192 2.64 -10.19 -7.05
C PRO A 192 1.73 -9.07 -6.53
N PHE A 193 1.60 -8.99 -5.20
CA PHE A 193 0.78 -7.97 -4.56
C PHE A 193 1.29 -6.56 -4.88
N LEU A 194 2.61 -6.35 -4.92
CA LEU A 194 3.25 -5.09 -5.29
C LEU A 194 2.57 -3.87 -4.66
N LYS A 195 2.13 -3.98 -3.40
CA LYS A 195 1.16 -3.05 -2.80
C LYS A 195 1.67 -1.61 -2.85
N ARG A 196 2.93 -1.39 -2.50
CA ARG A 196 3.53 -0.06 -2.43
C ARG A 196 3.83 0.51 -3.81
N ALA A 197 4.14 -0.34 -4.79
CA ALA A 197 4.34 0.07 -6.17
C ALA A 197 3.02 0.49 -6.82
N GLN A 198 1.94 -0.24 -6.57
CA GLN A 198 0.58 0.15 -6.99
C GLN A 198 0.12 1.45 -6.29
N LEU A 199 0.40 1.58 -4.99
CA LEU A 199 0.10 2.80 -4.23
C LEU A 199 0.84 4.01 -4.79
N ALA A 200 2.13 3.88 -5.13
CA ALA A 200 2.92 4.96 -5.72
C ALA A 200 2.34 5.48 -7.03
N ALA A 201 1.90 4.59 -7.93
CA ALA A 201 1.23 5.01 -9.16
C ALA A 201 -0.07 5.79 -8.89
N TYR A 202 -0.86 5.33 -7.91
CA TYR A 202 -2.08 6.05 -7.53
C TYR A 202 -1.79 7.39 -6.86
N ASP A 203 -0.83 7.44 -5.95
CA ASP A 203 -0.52 8.65 -5.19
C ASP A 203 0.12 9.72 -6.07
N LEU A 204 0.91 9.34 -7.08
CA LEU A 204 1.36 10.25 -8.14
C LEU A 204 0.18 10.85 -8.90
N SER A 205 -0.86 10.06 -9.22
CA SER A 205 -2.05 10.58 -9.90
C SER A 205 -2.83 11.62 -9.09
N LEU A 206 -2.70 11.60 -7.76
CA LEU A 206 -3.40 12.49 -6.84
C LEU A 206 -2.57 13.71 -6.43
N PHE A 207 -1.29 13.52 -6.11
CA PHE A 207 -0.42 14.56 -5.55
C PHE A 207 0.37 15.31 -6.61
N CYS A 208 0.39 14.85 -7.86
CA CYS A 208 1.05 15.54 -8.97
C CYS A 208 0.05 16.00 -10.05
N PRO A 209 -1.05 16.70 -9.68
CA PRO A 209 -2.02 17.15 -10.68
C PRO A 209 -1.34 18.14 -11.63
N GLY A 210 -1.49 17.91 -12.94
CA GLY A 210 -0.91 18.77 -13.98
C GLY A 210 0.46 18.33 -14.50
N ASP A 211 1.14 17.39 -13.85
CA ASP A 211 2.35 16.77 -14.40
C ASP A 211 1.97 15.65 -15.38
N ASP A 212 2.30 15.82 -16.66
CA ASP A 212 1.96 14.85 -17.71
C ASP A 212 2.58 13.46 -17.48
N ARG A 213 3.69 13.37 -16.74
CA ARG A 213 4.31 12.08 -16.37
C ARG A 213 3.39 11.26 -15.45
N CYS A 214 2.54 11.93 -14.67
CA CYS A 214 1.65 11.34 -13.68
C CYS A 214 0.21 11.14 -14.21
N ARG A 215 -0.06 11.47 -15.48
CA ARG A 215 -1.37 11.27 -16.13
C ARG A 215 -1.50 9.86 -16.69
N PHE A 216 -1.69 8.89 -15.80
CA PHE A 216 -1.75 7.48 -16.19
C PHE A 216 -3.04 7.11 -16.95
N HIS A 217 -2.91 6.36 -18.04
CA HIS A 217 -4.04 5.97 -18.89
C HIS A 217 -4.74 4.67 -18.47
N ASP A 218 -4.20 3.93 -17.49
CA ASP A 218 -4.63 2.59 -17.09
C ASP A 218 -4.69 2.40 -15.55
N LEU A 219 -4.99 3.47 -14.79
CA LEU A 219 -5.18 3.39 -13.32
C LEU A 219 -6.27 2.39 -12.92
N ASP A 220 -7.27 2.19 -13.78
CA ASP A 220 -8.34 1.21 -13.60
C ASP A 220 -7.83 -0.24 -13.59
N GLN A 221 -6.63 -0.49 -14.11
CA GLN A 221 -5.99 -1.81 -14.07
C GLN A 221 -5.35 -2.14 -12.73
N LEU A 222 -5.16 -1.16 -11.83
CA LEU A 222 -4.67 -1.41 -10.48
C LEU A 222 -5.67 -2.24 -9.67
N THR A 223 -5.15 -3.01 -8.73
CA THR A 223 -5.94 -3.82 -7.79
C THR A 223 -6.08 -3.10 -6.46
N ILE A 224 -6.82 -3.70 -5.54
CA ILE A 224 -6.87 -3.25 -4.14
C ILE A 224 -5.46 -3.26 -3.51
N PHE A 225 -5.17 -2.26 -2.66
CA PHE A 225 -3.91 -2.20 -1.93
C PHE A 225 -4.00 -3.06 -0.67
N ALA A 226 -3.93 -4.38 -0.84
CA ALA A 226 -4.09 -5.34 0.26
C ALA A 226 -2.93 -5.26 1.26
N ASP A 227 -3.07 -4.37 2.25
CA ASP A 227 -2.23 -4.25 3.44
C ASP A 227 -2.84 -5.01 4.63
N ASN A 228 -2.64 -4.53 5.86
CA ASN A 228 -3.33 -5.07 7.03
C ASN A 228 -4.66 -4.40 7.38
N LEU A 229 -4.94 -3.20 6.86
CA LEU A 229 -6.16 -2.46 7.19
C LEU A 229 -7.30 -2.85 6.26
N VAL A 230 -7.06 -2.94 4.95
CA VAL A 230 -8.10 -3.28 3.97
C VAL A 230 -8.73 -4.65 4.26
N PRO A 231 -7.98 -5.76 4.42
CA PRO A 231 -8.58 -7.04 4.74
C PRO A 231 -9.24 -7.05 6.13
N HIS A 232 -8.71 -6.28 7.08
CA HIS A 232 -9.34 -6.14 8.40
C HIS A 232 -10.70 -5.45 8.32
N THR A 233 -10.82 -4.36 7.55
CA THR A 233 -12.09 -3.68 7.33
C THR A 233 -13.10 -4.63 6.69
N LEU A 234 -12.71 -5.35 5.64
CA LEU A 234 -13.56 -6.34 4.98
C LEU A 234 -13.99 -7.47 5.93
N ARG A 235 -13.11 -7.92 6.82
CA ARG A 235 -13.45 -8.89 7.87
C ARG A 235 -14.48 -8.34 8.85
N VAL A 236 -14.26 -7.12 9.37
CA VAL A 236 -15.19 -6.50 10.33
C VAL A 236 -16.56 -6.25 9.70
N ASP A 237 -16.60 -5.94 8.41
CA ASP A 237 -17.83 -5.77 7.63
C ASP A 237 -18.47 -7.11 7.20
N GLY A 238 -17.83 -8.24 7.51
CA GLY A 238 -18.33 -9.59 7.24
C GLY A 238 -18.20 -10.04 5.78
N VAL A 239 -17.42 -9.32 4.96
CA VAL A 239 -17.10 -9.72 3.57
C VAL A 239 -16.05 -10.82 3.54
N LEU A 240 -15.07 -10.77 4.45
CA LEU A 240 -14.12 -11.85 4.65
C LEU A 240 -14.43 -12.62 5.94
N GLU A 241 -14.41 -13.94 5.86
CA GLU A 241 -14.53 -14.84 6.99
C GLU A 241 -13.18 -15.51 7.24
N PHE A 242 -12.72 -15.44 8.49
CA PHE A 242 -11.43 -15.99 8.91
C PHE A 242 -11.72 -17.24 9.75
N ASP A 243 -10.89 -18.27 9.63
CA ASP A 243 -11.00 -19.45 10.48
C ASP A 243 -10.78 -19.07 11.96
N ALA A 244 -11.39 -19.83 12.87
CA ALA A 244 -11.40 -19.52 14.29
C ALA A 244 -9.98 -19.46 14.90
N THR A 245 -9.08 -20.33 14.46
CA THR A 245 -7.71 -20.38 15.00
C THR A 245 -6.92 -19.14 14.59
N LEU A 246 -7.02 -18.74 13.32
CA LEU A 246 -6.40 -17.50 12.83
C LEU A 246 -6.96 -16.27 13.57
N LEU A 247 -8.28 -16.22 13.76
CA LEU A 247 -8.93 -15.11 14.45
C LEU A 247 -8.46 -14.98 15.90
N GLU A 248 -8.40 -16.09 16.65
CA GLU A 248 -7.91 -16.11 18.02
C GLU A 248 -6.47 -15.58 18.14
N ARG A 249 -5.59 -15.93 17.19
CA ARG A 249 -4.21 -15.42 17.14
C ARG A 249 -4.18 -13.91 16.93
N ILE A 250 -4.99 -13.41 15.98
CA ILE A 250 -5.12 -11.97 15.71
C ILE A 250 -5.63 -11.24 16.96
N ASP A 251 -6.63 -11.81 17.65
CA ASP A 251 -7.22 -11.20 18.84
C ASP A 251 -6.24 -11.16 20.03
N ARG A 252 -5.34 -12.14 20.14
CA ARG A 252 -4.19 -12.11 21.07
C ARG A 252 -3.07 -11.15 20.66
N GLY A 253 -3.18 -10.52 19.48
CA GLY A 253 -2.18 -9.60 18.95
C GLY A 253 -0.89 -10.29 18.49
N GLU A 254 -0.93 -11.59 18.23
CA GLU A 254 0.20 -12.34 17.71
C GLU A 254 0.58 -11.85 16.31
N LEU A 255 1.87 -11.95 15.98
CA LEU A 255 2.34 -11.66 14.64
C LEU A 255 1.99 -12.84 13.71
N ILE A 256 1.41 -12.51 12.56
CA ILE A 256 1.30 -13.42 11.43
C ILE A 256 2.60 -13.30 10.63
N ALA A 257 3.21 -14.44 10.29
CA ALA A 257 4.50 -14.45 9.60
C ALA A 257 4.32 -13.98 8.14
N ALA A 258 5.24 -13.14 7.66
CA ALA A 258 5.21 -12.67 6.27
C ALA A 258 5.39 -13.85 5.30
N GLY A 259 4.54 -13.94 4.27
CA GLY A 259 4.56 -15.05 3.31
C GLY A 259 4.02 -16.38 3.85
N SER A 260 3.45 -16.40 5.06
CA SER A 260 2.72 -17.56 5.54
C SER A 260 1.43 -17.78 4.74
N PRO A 261 0.89 -19.02 4.70
CA PRO A 261 -0.42 -19.29 4.12
C PRO A 261 -1.51 -18.33 4.62
N GLU A 262 -1.54 -18.05 5.93
CA GLU A 262 -2.50 -17.13 6.53
C GLU A 262 -2.34 -15.70 5.98
N GLU A 263 -1.11 -15.19 5.92
CA GLU A 263 -0.84 -13.84 5.43
C GLU A 263 -1.20 -13.67 3.94
N ILE A 264 -0.85 -14.66 3.12
CA ILE A 264 -1.14 -14.65 1.68
C ILE A 264 -2.65 -14.78 1.46
N GLU A 265 -3.34 -15.68 2.16
CA GLU A 265 -4.79 -15.85 2.02
C GLU A 265 -5.57 -14.60 2.45
N ILE A 266 -5.19 -13.95 3.56
CA ILE A 266 -5.79 -12.68 4.00
C ILE A 266 -5.74 -11.64 2.88
N ARG A 267 -4.58 -11.47 2.25
CA ARG A 267 -4.37 -10.45 1.21
C ARG A 267 -5.02 -10.85 -0.11
N ALA A 268 -4.87 -12.11 -0.52
CA ALA A 268 -5.43 -12.62 -1.77
C ALA A 268 -6.96 -12.61 -1.76
N MET A 269 -7.60 -12.95 -0.62
CA MET A 269 -9.07 -12.91 -0.53
C MET A 269 -9.61 -11.48 -0.50
N ALA A 270 -8.85 -10.50 0.02
CA ALA A 270 -9.20 -9.09 -0.14
C ALA A 270 -9.18 -8.67 -1.61
N VAL A 271 -8.14 -9.05 -2.37
CA VAL A 271 -8.10 -8.86 -3.84
C VAL A 271 -9.32 -9.50 -4.48
N HIS A 272 -9.55 -10.79 -4.25
CA HIS A 272 -10.64 -11.53 -4.88
C HIS A 272 -12.02 -10.92 -4.57
N ALA A 273 -12.30 -10.60 -3.30
CA ALA A 273 -13.58 -10.00 -2.90
C ALA A 273 -13.83 -8.66 -3.61
N THR A 274 -12.79 -7.83 -3.76
CA THR A 274 -12.94 -6.51 -4.40
C THR A 274 -13.08 -6.59 -5.91
N GLU A 275 -12.46 -7.57 -6.56
CA GLU A 275 -12.70 -7.88 -7.97
C GLU A 275 -14.14 -8.37 -8.20
N LEU A 276 -14.69 -9.20 -7.28
CA LEU A 276 -16.11 -9.59 -7.33
C LEU A 276 -17.04 -8.39 -7.16
N LEU A 277 -16.76 -7.49 -6.21
CA LEU A 277 -17.54 -6.25 -6.02
C LEU A 277 -17.50 -5.36 -7.27
N SER A 278 -16.34 -5.18 -7.88
CA SER A 278 -16.17 -4.43 -9.13
C SER A 278 -17.00 -5.07 -10.26
N ALA A 279 -16.89 -6.39 -10.46
CA ALA A 279 -17.67 -7.09 -11.47
C ALA A 279 -19.19 -7.02 -11.21
N MET A 280 -19.63 -7.08 -9.95
CA MET A 280 -21.04 -6.90 -9.57
C MET A 280 -21.54 -5.48 -9.85
N SER A 281 -20.72 -4.48 -9.54
CA SER A 281 -21.06 -3.07 -9.79
C SER A 281 -21.20 -2.77 -11.29
N ALA A 282 -20.32 -3.34 -12.12
CA ALA A 282 -20.38 -3.21 -13.57
C ALA A 282 -21.66 -3.80 -14.16
N LYS A 283 -22.15 -4.92 -13.64
CA LYS A 283 -23.44 -5.52 -14.04
C LYS A 283 -24.65 -4.65 -13.71
N ARG A 284 -24.52 -3.74 -12.74
CA ARG A 284 -25.58 -2.78 -12.36
C ARG A 284 -25.53 -1.47 -13.16
N GLY A 285 -24.48 -1.26 -13.96
CA GLY A 285 -24.26 -0.02 -14.70
C GLY A 285 -23.45 1.04 -13.94
N ASP A 286 -23.11 0.79 -12.67
CA ASP A 286 -22.36 1.71 -11.79
C ASP A 286 -20.96 1.16 -11.52
N VAL A 287 -20.07 1.17 -12.52
CA VAL A 287 -18.75 0.53 -12.41
C VAL A 287 -17.91 1.20 -11.31
N VAL A 288 -17.63 0.47 -10.23
CA VAL A 288 -16.72 0.87 -9.16
C VAL A 288 -15.41 0.11 -9.30
N MET A 289 -14.34 0.83 -9.66
CA MET A 289 -13.02 0.24 -9.85
C MET A 289 -12.44 -0.28 -8.52
N PRO A 290 -11.67 -1.39 -8.52
CA PRO A 290 -11.00 -1.91 -7.32
C PRO A 290 -10.15 -0.87 -6.60
N LEU A 291 -9.49 0.01 -7.36
CA LEU A 291 -8.74 1.16 -6.83
C LEU A 291 -9.59 2.08 -5.95
N ARG A 292 -10.82 2.40 -6.38
CA ARG A 292 -11.74 3.26 -5.61
C ARG A 292 -12.26 2.55 -4.37
N LEU A 293 -12.50 1.24 -4.46
CA LEU A 293 -12.81 0.41 -3.30
C LEU A 293 -11.64 0.46 -2.29
N SER A 294 -10.40 0.46 -2.75
CA SER A 294 -9.20 0.54 -1.90
C SER A 294 -9.22 1.75 -0.99
N ASP A 295 -9.34 2.93 -1.59
CA ASP A 295 -9.35 4.20 -0.85
C ASP A 295 -10.54 4.27 0.12
N TRP A 296 -11.72 3.85 -0.32
CA TRP A 296 -12.91 3.86 0.54
C TRP A 296 -12.80 2.88 1.72
N ILE A 297 -12.44 1.62 1.47
CA ILE A 297 -12.30 0.57 2.51
C ILE A 297 -11.21 0.98 3.52
N TRP A 298 -10.09 1.52 3.03
CA TRP A 298 -8.98 1.93 3.89
C TRP A 298 -9.36 3.12 4.78
N ASN A 299 -10.03 4.15 4.22
CA ASN A 299 -10.49 5.30 5.01
C ASN A 299 -11.56 4.92 6.04
N ARG A 300 -12.51 4.05 5.67
CA ARG A 300 -13.52 3.48 6.60
C ARG A 300 -12.86 2.77 7.78
N GLY A 301 -11.79 2.01 7.51
CA GLY A 301 -10.97 1.33 8.52
C GLY A 301 -10.30 2.25 9.54
N GLN A 302 -10.23 3.56 9.28
CA GLN A 302 -9.66 4.52 10.23
C GLN A 302 -10.59 4.87 11.40
N SER A 303 -11.89 4.56 11.29
CA SER A 303 -12.86 4.95 12.33
C SER A 303 -12.71 4.12 13.63
N PRO A 304 -13.17 4.64 14.78
CA PRO A 304 -13.06 3.96 16.07
C PRO A 304 -13.66 2.54 16.07
N LEU A 305 -14.72 2.30 15.29
CA LEU A 305 -15.37 1.00 15.17
C LEU A 305 -14.38 -0.11 14.73
N TYR A 306 -13.59 0.16 13.69
CA TYR A 306 -12.62 -0.82 13.17
C TYR A 306 -11.38 -0.89 14.05
N LYS A 307 -10.96 0.23 14.62
CA LYS A 307 -9.79 0.29 15.53
C LYS A 307 -10.04 -0.39 16.87
N ALA A 308 -11.30 -0.53 17.29
CA ALA A 308 -11.68 -1.25 18.50
C ALA A 308 -11.43 -2.76 18.42
N ARG A 309 -11.28 -3.32 17.21
CA ARG A 309 -10.99 -4.74 17.00
C ARG A 309 -9.51 -4.93 16.60
N PRO A 310 -8.80 -5.92 17.17
CA PRO A 310 -7.46 -6.26 16.71
C PRO A 310 -7.48 -6.58 15.21
N ARG A 311 -6.48 -6.03 14.51
CA ARG A 311 -6.18 -6.34 13.11
C ARG A 311 -4.93 -7.19 13.05
N GLN A 312 -4.81 -8.01 12.01
CA GLN A 312 -3.60 -8.78 11.76
C GLN A 312 -2.36 -7.88 11.70
N ARG A 313 -1.26 -8.36 12.27
CA ARG A 313 0.03 -7.67 12.30
C ARG A 313 1.08 -8.59 11.69
N THR A 314 1.83 -8.04 10.76
CA THR A 314 2.90 -8.74 10.04
C THR A 314 4.08 -7.82 10.02
N ARG A 315 5.20 -8.20 10.63
CA ARG A 315 6.45 -7.44 10.47
C ARG A 315 7.03 -7.77 9.11
N SER A 316 6.76 -6.91 8.13
CA SER A 316 7.20 -7.05 6.74
C SER A 316 7.60 -5.69 6.18
N VAL A 317 8.51 -5.71 5.20
CA VAL A 317 8.90 -4.52 4.41
C VAL A 317 7.88 -4.18 3.32
N HIS A 318 6.80 -4.95 3.18
CA HIS A 318 5.83 -4.78 2.10
C HIS A 318 4.61 -3.90 2.46
N TYR A 319 4.23 -3.75 3.75
CA TYR A 319 3.09 -2.93 4.20
C TYR A 319 3.00 -2.63 5.71
#